data_AF-A0A5B2X8H3-F1
#
_entry.id   AF-A0A5B2X8H3-F1
#
_cell.length_a   1.000
_cell.length_b   1.000
_cell.length_c   1.000
_cell.angle_alpha   90.00
_cell.angle_beta   90.00
_cell.angle_gamma   90.00
#
_symmetry.space_group_name_H-M   'P 1'
#
loop_
_entity.id
_entity.type
_entity.pdbx_description
1 polymer ?
#
loop_
_entity_poly.entity_id
_entity_poly.type
_entity_poly.pdbx_seq_one_letter_code
_entity_poly.pdbx_strand_id
1 'polypeptide(L)'
;MKLSLHRLGSATAIAAIAAAALLASPLTGNAAPLTDTSAAVVAPHAAGDGTPSGAVQWYQNHLGSTAYQHYCEKAAEVSYGTSGVWASANAHWNGASPKHPGDRNPPAGAFVYWNISAWGHVGISDGNGGFYATSVNGAIGHVTRSQGGYSYFSNYRGWTPPARPRP
;
A
#
# COMPACT_ATOMS: atom_id res chain seq x y z
N MET A 1 36.21 32.88 35.61
CA MET A 1 37.63 32.66 35.31
C MET A 1 37.72 31.79 34.06
N LYS A 2 38.29 32.34 32.97
CA LYS A 2 38.75 31.74 31.68
C LYS A 2 37.68 31.13 30.73
N LEU A 3 37.22 31.86 29.70
CA LEU A 3 37.73 31.99 28.28
C LEU A 3 37.44 30.75 27.41
N SER A 4 36.45 30.80 26.51
CA SER A 4 36.49 31.27 25.10
C SER A 4 37.10 30.30 24.07
N LEU A 5 36.21 29.86 23.16
CA LEU A 5 36.28 29.96 21.69
C LEU A 5 37.49 29.39 20.94
N HIS A 6 37.24 28.54 19.93
CA HIS A 6 37.83 28.50 18.58
C HIS A 6 37.29 27.22 17.86
N ARG A 7 36.98 27.13 16.56
CA ARG A 7 37.02 28.01 15.39
C ARG A 7 36.24 27.33 14.23
N LEU A 8 35.58 28.17 13.42
CA LEU A 8 35.45 28.18 11.95
C LEU A 8 35.78 26.90 11.14
N GLY A 9 34.79 26.42 10.36
CA GLY A 9 34.62 26.81 8.95
C GLY A 9 35.59 26.29 7.86
N SER A 10 34.97 25.77 6.79
CA SER A 10 35.37 25.79 5.37
C SER A 10 36.02 24.52 4.78
N ALA A 11 35.39 24.00 3.73
CA ALA A 11 35.97 24.00 2.38
C ALA A 11 34.92 23.61 1.33
N THR A 12 34.47 24.59 0.57
CA THR A 12 33.98 24.46 -0.81
C THR A 12 35.09 23.89 -1.68
N ALA A 13 34.77 22.93 -2.54
CA ALA A 13 35.58 22.59 -3.71
C ALA A 13 34.69 22.54 -4.94
N ILE A 14 34.75 23.62 -5.71
CA ILE A 14 34.32 23.71 -7.10
C ILE A 14 35.42 23.05 -7.93
N ALA A 15 35.08 22.10 -8.79
CA ALA A 15 35.94 21.67 -9.89
C ALA A 15 35.13 21.71 -11.18
N ALA A 16 35.49 22.66 -12.03
CA ALA A 16 35.03 22.81 -13.40
C ALA A 16 35.98 22.09 -14.37
N ILE A 17 35.57 22.10 -15.66
CA ILE A 17 36.29 21.73 -16.91
C ILE A 17 35.95 20.28 -17.34
N ALA A 18 35.37 20.02 -18.52
CA ALA A 18 35.75 20.56 -19.82
C ALA A 18 34.58 20.83 -20.78
N ALA A 19 34.71 21.92 -21.52
CA ALA A 19 33.98 22.18 -22.76
C ALA A 19 34.55 21.30 -23.88
N ALA A 20 33.67 20.63 -24.62
CA ALA A 20 33.98 20.01 -25.89
C ALA A 20 33.13 20.66 -26.99
N ALA A 21 33.78 20.92 -28.11
CA ALA A 21 33.38 21.83 -29.17
C ALA A 21 32.05 21.49 -29.87
N LEU A 22 31.37 22.56 -30.27
CA LEU A 22 30.25 22.58 -31.21
C LEU A 22 30.65 21.95 -32.55
N LEU A 23 29.93 20.90 -32.94
CA LEU A 23 29.73 20.56 -34.34
C LEU A 23 28.25 20.77 -34.66
N ALA A 24 27.96 21.86 -35.35
CA ALA A 24 26.66 22.09 -35.96
C ALA A 24 26.44 21.03 -37.04
N SER A 25 25.36 20.27 -36.91
CA SER A 25 24.82 19.41 -37.97
C SER A 25 23.38 19.84 -38.28
N PRO A 26 22.94 19.74 -39.55
CA PRO A 26 21.78 20.46 -40.06
C PRO A 26 20.46 19.99 -39.45
N LEU A 27 19.58 20.97 -39.23
CA LEU A 27 18.15 20.78 -38.91
C LEU A 27 17.48 20.02 -40.06
N THR A 28 17.35 18.71 -39.91
CA THR A 28 16.34 17.92 -40.64
C THR A 28 15.27 17.55 -39.62
N GLY A 29 14.11 18.19 -39.74
CA GLY A 29 12.99 18.00 -38.85
C GLY A 29 12.40 16.61 -38.98
N ASN A 30 12.50 15.85 -37.89
CA ASN A 30 11.52 14.84 -37.54
C ASN A 30 11.03 15.23 -36.14
N ALA A 31 9.86 15.87 -36.07
CA ALA A 31 9.14 16.03 -34.82
C ALA A 31 8.84 14.61 -34.29
N ALA A 32 9.67 14.13 -33.37
CA ALA A 32 9.31 12.99 -32.53
C ALA A 32 8.05 13.40 -31.75
N PRO A 33 7.00 12.56 -31.72
CA PRO A 33 5.89 12.84 -30.82
C PRO A 33 6.48 12.88 -29.41
N LEU A 34 6.35 14.03 -28.74
CA LEU A 34 6.51 14.12 -27.31
C LEU A 34 5.49 13.13 -26.75
N THR A 35 5.94 11.93 -26.37
CA THR A 35 5.17 11.09 -25.46
C THR A 35 5.10 11.88 -24.18
N ASP A 36 4.02 12.64 -24.08
CA ASP A 36 3.50 13.24 -22.87
C ASP A 36 3.51 12.13 -21.82
N THR A 37 4.57 12.09 -21.02
CA THR A 37 4.58 11.33 -19.78
C THR A 37 3.78 12.17 -18.81
N SER A 38 2.48 12.30 -19.12
CA SER A 38 1.47 12.64 -18.17
C SER A 38 1.60 11.57 -17.11
N ALA A 39 2.28 11.90 -16.01
CA ALA A 39 2.24 11.16 -14.78
C ALA A 39 0.76 10.87 -14.57
N ALA A 40 0.36 9.61 -14.78
CA ALA A 40 -1.03 9.22 -14.64
C ALA A 40 -1.43 9.67 -13.25
N VAL A 41 -2.30 10.69 -13.20
CA VAL A 41 -2.96 11.09 -11.97
C VAL A 41 -3.75 9.85 -11.57
N VAL A 42 -3.13 9.02 -10.72
CA VAL A 42 -3.76 7.84 -10.16
C VAL A 42 -5.03 8.38 -9.53
N ALA A 43 -6.16 8.08 -10.15
CA ALA A 43 -7.43 8.53 -9.62
C ALA A 43 -7.46 8.07 -8.15
N PRO A 44 -7.86 8.92 -7.19
CA PRO A 44 -7.78 8.62 -5.76
C PRO A 44 -8.66 7.43 -5.30
N HIS A 45 -9.22 6.67 -6.26
CA HIS A 45 -10.06 5.48 -6.10
C HIS A 45 -9.76 4.39 -7.15
N ALA A 46 -8.64 4.47 -7.87
CA ALA A 46 -8.28 3.45 -8.86
C ALA A 46 -8.13 2.09 -8.16
N ALA A 47 -8.68 1.03 -8.73
CA ALA A 47 -8.51 -0.32 -8.20
C ALA A 47 -7.06 -0.80 -8.37
N GLY A 48 -6.63 -1.74 -7.53
CA GLY A 48 -5.30 -2.35 -7.66
C GLY A 48 -5.16 -3.24 -8.89
N ASP A 49 -3.95 -3.77 -9.11
CA ASP A 49 -3.61 -4.57 -10.30
C ASP A 49 -3.99 -6.06 -10.18
N GLY A 50 -4.53 -6.48 -9.04
CA GLY A 50 -4.88 -7.88 -8.76
C GLY A 50 -3.75 -8.74 -8.23
N THR A 51 -2.58 -8.18 -7.98
CA THR A 51 -1.45 -8.87 -7.36
C THR A 51 -1.43 -8.63 -5.84
N PRO A 52 -0.79 -9.52 -5.06
CA PRO A 52 -0.61 -9.32 -3.61
C PRO A 52 0.15 -8.02 -3.27
N SER A 53 1.19 -7.70 -4.04
CA SER A 53 1.95 -6.45 -3.90
C SER A 53 1.10 -5.22 -4.24
N GLY A 54 0.30 -5.31 -5.30
CA GLY A 54 -0.60 -4.23 -5.71
C GLY A 54 -1.70 -3.97 -4.68
N ALA A 55 -2.21 -5.01 -4.02
CA ALA A 55 -3.14 -4.85 -2.91
C ALA A 55 -2.52 -4.11 -1.72
N VAL A 56 -1.30 -4.47 -1.32
CA VAL A 56 -0.56 -3.76 -0.28
C VAL A 56 -0.30 -2.30 -0.69
N GLN A 57 0.19 -2.07 -1.90
CA GLN A 57 0.46 -0.72 -2.41
C GLN A 57 -0.82 0.13 -2.51
N TRP A 58 -1.94 -0.48 -2.89
CA TRP A 58 -3.23 0.20 -2.93
C TRP A 58 -3.60 0.73 -1.55
N TYR A 59 -3.51 -0.10 -0.50
CA TYR A 59 -3.80 0.35 0.85
C TYR A 59 -2.83 1.45 1.32
N GLN A 60 -1.54 1.35 0.98
CA GLN A 60 -0.54 2.39 1.27
C GLN A 60 -0.91 3.73 0.64
N ASN A 61 -1.38 3.71 -0.61
CA ASN A 61 -1.81 4.91 -1.33
C ASN A 61 -3.13 5.52 -0.80
N HIS A 62 -3.87 4.78 0.03
CA HIS A 62 -5.17 5.19 0.57
C HIS A 62 -5.15 5.41 2.09
N LEU A 63 -3.98 5.43 2.72
CA LEU A 63 -3.85 5.73 4.15
C LEU A 63 -4.54 7.06 4.52
N GLY A 64 -5.34 7.03 5.58
CA GLY A 64 -6.13 8.16 6.05
C GLY A 64 -7.48 8.34 5.34
N SER A 65 -7.76 7.59 4.27
CA SER A 65 -9.05 7.68 3.58
C SER A 65 -10.19 7.13 4.42
N THR A 66 -11.31 7.87 4.46
CA THR A 66 -12.56 7.45 5.10
C THR A 66 -13.60 6.91 4.11
N ALA A 67 -13.30 6.92 2.81
CA ALA A 67 -14.24 6.58 1.74
C ALA A 67 -14.79 5.15 1.81
N TYR A 68 -14.08 4.24 2.49
CA TYR A 68 -14.43 2.83 2.63
C TYR A 68 -14.85 2.43 4.04
N GLN A 69 -15.13 3.40 4.92
CA GLN A 69 -15.65 3.09 6.25
C GLN A 69 -16.93 2.26 6.15
N HIS A 70 -17.03 1.22 6.99
CA HIS A 70 -18.09 0.21 6.96
C HIS A 70 -18.11 -0.72 5.73
N TYR A 71 -17.20 -0.54 4.77
CA TYR A 71 -17.09 -1.33 3.54
C TYR A 71 -15.76 -2.10 3.46
N CYS A 72 -15.34 -2.75 4.55
CA CYS A 72 -14.05 -3.45 4.64
C CYS A 72 -13.83 -4.49 3.54
N GLU A 73 -14.84 -5.31 3.23
CA GLU A 73 -14.76 -6.30 2.15
C GLU A 73 -14.54 -5.65 0.79
N LYS A 74 -15.30 -4.59 0.50
CA LYS A 74 -15.15 -3.83 -0.75
C LYS A 74 -13.76 -3.24 -0.88
N ALA A 75 -13.18 -2.69 0.20
CA ALA A 75 -11.82 -2.16 0.18
C ALA A 75 -10.80 -3.26 -0.12
N ALA A 76 -10.94 -4.43 0.51
CA ALA A 76 -10.04 -5.56 0.28
C ALA A 76 -10.12 -6.05 -1.18
N GLU A 77 -11.32 -6.18 -1.73
CA GLU A 77 -11.50 -6.56 -3.14
C GLU A 77 -10.96 -5.52 -4.12
N VAL A 78 -11.23 -4.23 -3.88
CA VAL A 78 -10.77 -3.14 -4.75
C VAL A 78 -9.25 -3.05 -4.73
N SER A 79 -8.61 -3.32 -3.59
CA SER A 79 -7.15 -3.45 -3.52
C SER A 79 -6.60 -4.56 -4.43
N TYR A 80 -7.39 -5.60 -4.69
CA TYR A 80 -7.11 -6.68 -5.64
C TYR A 80 -7.73 -6.44 -7.04
N GLY A 81 -8.10 -5.21 -7.38
CA GLY A 81 -8.59 -4.90 -8.71
C GLY A 81 -9.97 -5.49 -9.02
N THR A 82 -10.76 -5.86 -8.02
CA THR A 82 -12.10 -6.45 -8.21
C THR A 82 -13.10 -5.83 -7.24
N SER A 83 -14.39 -6.12 -7.40
CA SER A 83 -15.42 -5.71 -6.44
C SER A 83 -16.70 -6.52 -6.65
N GLY A 84 -17.43 -6.77 -5.57
CA GLY A 84 -18.72 -7.46 -5.57
C GLY A 84 -18.61 -8.98 -5.69
N VAL A 85 -17.47 -9.59 -5.31
CA VAL A 85 -17.33 -11.06 -5.32
C VAL A 85 -17.97 -11.65 -4.07
N TRP A 86 -17.65 -11.10 -2.91
CA TRP A 86 -18.20 -11.52 -1.63
C TRP A 86 -19.12 -10.45 -1.04
N ALA A 87 -20.25 -10.89 -0.50
CA ALA A 87 -21.19 -10.00 0.16
C ALA A 87 -20.64 -9.42 1.48
N SER A 88 -19.65 -10.07 2.10
CA SER A 88 -19.05 -9.66 3.38
C SER A 88 -17.74 -10.39 3.67
N ALA A 89 -17.00 -9.92 4.68
CA ALA A 89 -15.80 -10.60 5.20
C ALA A 89 -16.10 -12.00 5.73
N ASN A 90 -17.29 -12.21 6.31
CA ASN A 90 -17.74 -13.53 6.72
C ASN A 90 -17.98 -14.46 5.52
N ALA A 91 -18.63 -13.95 4.47
CA ALA A 91 -18.84 -14.71 3.24
C ALA A 91 -17.50 -15.08 2.59
N HIS A 92 -16.57 -14.11 2.51
CA HIS A 92 -15.23 -14.33 1.99
C HIS A 92 -14.47 -15.39 2.78
N TRP A 93 -14.37 -15.27 4.10
CA TRP A 93 -13.73 -16.30 4.94
C TRP A 93 -14.34 -17.70 4.73
N ASN A 94 -15.67 -17.79 4.68
CA ASN A 94 -16.37 -19.07 4.55
C ASN A 94 -16.13 -19.72 3.18
N GLY A 95 -16.14 -18.92 2.11
CA GLY A 95 -15.98 -19.40 0.73
C GLY A 95 -14.53 -19.59 0.27
N ALA A 96 -13.57 -18.85 0.82
CA ALA A 96 -12.16 -18.96 0.44
C ALA A 96 -11.47 -20.20 1.04
N SER A 97 -10.44 -20.68 0.34
CA SER A 97 -9.64 -21.84 0.71
C SER A 97 -8.22 -21.76 0.12
N PRO A 98 -7.20 -22.35 0.76
CA PRO A 98 -7.19 -22.87 2.13
C PRO A 98 -7.46 -21.77 3.17
N LYS A 99 -7.95 -22.19 4.34
CA LYS A 99 -8.09 -21.33 5.53
C LYS A 99 -6.99 -21.68 6.54
N HIS A 100 -6.49 -20.67 7.22
CA HIS A 100 -5.51 -20.81 8.30
C HIS A 100 -6.06 -20.21 9.61
N PRO A 101 -6.96 -20.92 10.33
CA PRO A 101 -7.60 -20.40 11.53
C PRO A 101 -6.60 -20.17 12.66
N GLY A 102 -6.67 -19.00 13.30
CA GLY A 102 -5.83 -18.62 14.44
C GLY A 102 -4.35 -18.37 14.13
N ASP A 103 -3.86 -18.76 12.95
CA ASP A 103 -2.48 -18.53 12.54
C ASP A 103 -2.20 -17.03 12.33
N ARG A 104 -1.09 -16.57 12.89
CA ARG A 104 -0.65 -15.17 12.91
C ARG A 104 0.59 -14.93 12.05
N ASN A 105 0.93 -15.85 11.14
CA ASN A 105 2.02 -15.72 10.18
C ASN A 105 1.55 -15.70 8.70
N PRO A 106 0.55 -14.89 8.33
CA PRO A 106 0.19 -14.73 6.93
C PRO A 106 1.33 -14.10 6.11
N PRO A 107 1.48 -14.47 4.82
CA PRO A 107 2.35 -13.75 3.90
C PRO A 107 1.76 -12.39 3.54
N ALA A 108 2.60 -11.49 2.99
CA ALA A 108 2.15 -10.20 2.49
C ALA A 108 1.05 -10.35 1.43
N GLY A 109 0.04 -9.48 1.50
CA GLY A 109 -1.12 -9.52 0.62
C GLY A 109 -2.23 -10.48 1.06
N ALA A 110 -1.98 -11.39 2.02
CA ALA A 110 -3.00 -12.34 2.43
C ALA A 110 -4.19 -11.61 3.07
N PHE A 111 -5.40 -12.13 2.87
CA PHE A 111 -6.56 -11.61 3.56
C PHE A 111 -6.55 -12.09 5.01
N VAL A 112 -6.67 -11.15 5.94
CA VAL A 112 -6.73 -11.41 7.38
C VAL A 112 -8.10 -11.02 7.90
N TYR A 113 -8.67 -11.84 8.79
CA TYR A 113 -10.08 -11.74 9.16
C TYR A 113 -10.28 -11.63 10.66
N TRP A 114 -11.32 -10.91 11.07
CA TRP A 114 -11.78 -10.82 12.45
C TRP A 114 -13.29 -11.03 12.57
N ASN A 115 -13.71 -11.62 13.70
CA ASN A 115 -15.10 -11.84 14.04
C ASN A 115 -15.62 -10.79 15.03
N ILE A 116 -15.76 -9.55 14.58
CA ILE A 116 -16.13 -8.40 15.43
C ILE A 116 -17.50 -7.80 15.12
N SER A 117 -18.17 -8.29 14.08
CA SER A 117 -19.48 -7.81 13.66
C SER A 117 -20.26 -8.92 12.94
N ALA A 118 -21.55 -8.69 12.70
CA ALA A 118 -22.39 -9.61 11.91
C ALA A 118 -21.84 -9.85 10.48
N TRP A 119 -21.12 -8.87 9.92
CA TRP A 119 -20.51 -8.94 8.59
C TRP A 119 -19.04 -9.38 8.62
N GLY A 120 -18.45 -9.48 9.82
CA GLY A 120 -17.02 -9.70 10.02
C GLY A 120 -16.19 -8.44 9.79
N HIS A 121 -14.88 -8.62 9.68
CA HIS A 121 -13.94 -7.59 9.25
C HIS A 121 -12.79 -8.26 8.50
N VAL A 122 -12.27 -7.59 7.47
CA VAL A 122 -11.15 -8.07 6.65
C VAL A 122 -10.14 -6.95 6.41
N GLY A 123 -8.88 -7.33 6.29
CA GLY A 123 -7.78 -6.47 5.87
C GLY A 123 -6.75 -7.27 5.08
N ILE A 124 -5.64 -6.62 4.72
CA ILE A 124 -4.53 -7.19 3.95
C ILE A 124 -3.29 -7.24 4.82
N SER A 125 -2.69 -8.41 4.97
CA SER A 125 -1.44 -8.57 5.72
C SER A 125 -0.28 -7.82 5.06
N ASP A 126 0.58 -7.21 5.88
CA ASP A 126 1.85 -6.64 5.43
C ASP A 126 2.99 -7.68 5.36
N GLY A 127 2.74 -8.93 5.76
CA GLY A 127 3.72 -10.02 5.82
C GLY A 127 4.69 -9.97 7.01
N ASN A 128 4.64 -8.92 7.83
CA ASN A 128 5.54 -8.65 8.94
C ASN A 128 4.82 -8.65 10.31
N GLY A 129 3.64 -9.29 10.36
CA GLY A 129 2.81 -9.38 11.57
C GLY A 129 1.90 -8.17 11.80
N GLY A 130 1.82 -7.26 10.83
CA GLY A 130 0.85 -6.18 10.76
C GLY A 130 -0.13 -6.35 9.60
N PHE A 131 -0.99 -5.35 9.43
CA PHE A 131 -2.00 -5.35 8.36
C PHE A 131 -2.45 -3.94 8.00
N TYR A 132 -3.01 -3.83 6.81
CA TYR A 132 -3.78 -2.69 6.35
C TYR A 132 -5.28 -3.02 6.37
N ALA A 133 -6.11 -2.12 6.89
CA ALA A 133 -7.56 -2.29 6.87
C ALA A 133 -8.26 -0.94 6.98
N THR A 134 -9.57 -0.94 6.72
CA THR A 134 -10.45 0.17 7.13
C THR A 134 -10.65 0.15 8.65
N SER A 135 -11.27 1.20 9.20
CA SER A 135 -11.60 1.30 10.64
C SER A 135 -10.39 1.31 11.60
N VAL A 136 -9.17 1.42 11.09
CA VAL A 136 -7.99 1.71 11.91
C VAL A 136 -8.08 3.19 12.28
N ASN A 137 -8.40 3.47 13.55
CA ASN A 137 -8.74 4.81 14.04
C ASN A 137 -9.79 5.54 13.18
N GLY A 138 -10.75 4.80 12.60
CA GLY A 138 -11.85 5.38 11.81
C GLY A 138 -11.52 5.68 10.33
N ALA A 139 -10.39 5.20 9.82
CA ALA A 139 -9.99 5.34 8.42
C ALA A 139 -9.28 4.08 7.89
N ILE A 140 -8.89 4.09 6.62
CA ILE A 140 -7.86 3.18 6.12
C ILE A 140 -6.55 3.48 6.86
N GLY A 141 -5.97 2.47 7.49
CA GLY A 141 -4.72 2.61 8.22
C GLY A 141 -3.89 1.34 8.20
N HIS A 142 -2.65 1.49 8.67
CA HIS A 142 -1.68 0.41 8.86
C HIS A 142 -1.49 0.19 10.36
N VAL A 143 -1.61 -1.05 10.79
CA VAL A 143 -1.28 -1.48 12.15
C VAL A 143 -0.06 -2.37 12.05
N THR A 144 1.04 -1.96 12.67
CA THR A 144 2.25 -2.77 12.75
C THR A 144 2.15 -3.79 13.88
N ARG A 145 3.07 -4.77 13.90
CA ARG A 145 3.22 -5.71 15.01
C ARG A 145 3.40 -5.01 16.37
N SER A 146 4.18 -3.93 16.42
CA SER A 146 4.44 -3.17 17.65
C SER A 146 3.21 -2.37 18.12
N GLN A 147 2.28 -2.06 17.23
CA GLN A 147 0.99 -1.44 17.55
C GLN A 147 -0.10 -2.45 17.94
N GLY A 148 0.28 -3.71 18.18
CA GLY A 148 -0.62 -4.80 18.57
C GLY A 148 -0.91 -5.81 17.45
N GLY A 149 -0.52 -5.50 16.21
CA GLY A 149 -0.71 -6.37 15.04
C GLY A 149 -2.14 -6.92 14.98
N TYR A 150 -2.29 -8.21 14.70
CA TYR A 150 -3.60 -8.87 14.59
C TYR A 150 -4.47 -8.84 15.86
N SER A 151 -3.95 -8.39 17.01
CA SER A 151 -4.73 -8.18 18.24
C SER A 151 -5.35 -6.78 18.36
N TYR A 152 -5.07 -5.86 17.42
CA TYR A 152 -5.63 -4.50 17.43
C TYR A 152 -7.17 -4.52 17.37
N PHE A 153 -7.73 -5.35 16.50
CA PHE A 153 -9.13 -5.73 16.57
C PHE A 153 -9.28 -7.00 17.42
N SER A 154 -10.36 -7.09 18.19
CA SER A 154 -10.68 -8.30 18.95
C SER A 154 -11.03 -9.47 18.02
N ASN A 155 -11.03 -10.70 18.55
CA ASN A 155 -11.52 -11.90 17.85
C ASN A 155 -10.87 -12.15 16.47
N TYR A 156 -9.55 -12.09 16.40
CA TYR A 156 -8.80 -12.52 15.21
C TYR A 156 -9.17 -13.95 14.82
N ARG A 157 -9.54 -14.15 13.56
CA ARG A 157 -10.05 -15.42 13.06
C ARG A 157 -8.97 -16.23 12.33
N GLY A 158 -8.07 -15.58 11.60
CA GLY A 158 -7.07 -16.24 10.77
C GLY A 158 -6.92 -15.56 9.41
N TRP A 159 -6.35 -16.28 8.45
CA TRP A 159 -6.08 -15.76 7.12
C TRP A 159 -6.36 -16.75 5.98
N THR A 160 -6.46 -16.24 4.76
CA THR A 160 -6.55 -17.00 3.50
C THR A 160 -5.51 -16.48 2.50
N PRO A 161 -5.04 -17.32 1.55
CA PRO A 161 -3.96 -16.95 0.65
C PRO A 161 -4.18 -15.68 -0.15
N PRO A 162 -3.09 -14.99 -0.52
CA PRO A 162 -3.14 -13.77 -1.32
C PRO A 162 -3.49 -14.10 -2.77
N ALA A 163 -4.77 -14.03 -3.10
CA ALA A 163 -5.28 -14.29 -4.45
C ALA A 163 -6.42 -13.35 -4.78
N ARG A 164 -6.45 -12.82 -6.01
CA ARG A 164 -7.57 -12.01 -6.48
C ARG A 164 -8.89 -12.78 -6.34
N PRO A 165 -9.90 -12.26 -5.60
CA PRO A 165 -11.20 -12.91 -5.48
C PRO A 165 -11.87 -13.11 -6.84
N ARG A 166 -12.55 -14.25 -7.02
CA ARG A 166 -13.27 -14.61 -8.25
C ARG A 166 -14.66 -15.16 -7.90
N PRO A 167 -15.67 -14.96 -8.77
CA PRO A 167 -17.01 -15.55 -8.59
C PRO A 167 -17.00 -17.07 -8.58
#